data_AF-A0A212C0K0-F1
#
_entry.id   AF-A0A212C0K0-F1
#
_cell.length_a   1.000
_cell.length_b   1.000
_cell.length_c   1.000
_cell.angle_alpha   90.00
_cell.angle_beta   90.00
_cell.angle_gamma   90.00
#
_symmetry.space_group_name_H-M   'P 1'
#
loop_
_entity.id
_entity.type
_entity.pdbx_description
1 polymer ?
#
loop_
_entity_poly.entity_id
_entity_poly.type
_entity_poly.pdbx_seq_one_letter_code
_entity_poly.pdbx_strand_id
1 'polypeptide(L)'
;MEQYGNVEITNRKTGDKCLLNFKPCGLFGKEFHVVEGYIQDKSKKKLCALYGKWTECLYSVDLAIFVAYQKKDKKNTEEKNSKQVSASEESDEMPVPESQSVFVIPGSVLLWRIAPQPPNSAQMYNFTSFAMVLNEVDKEMESMLPKTD
;
A
#
# COMPACT_ATOMS: atom_id res chain seq x y z
N MET A 1 -2.09 6.71 -10.56
CA MET A 1 -3.38 6.62 -9.86
C MET A 1 -3.09 6.61 -8.38
N GLU A 2 -3.86 7.36 -7.59
CA GLU A 2 -3.74 7.39 -6.14
C GLU A 2 -4.94 6.67 -5.50
N GLN A 3 -4.70 6.00 -4.37
CA GLN A 3 -5.74 5.42 -3.52
C GLN A 3 -5.49 5.86 -2.08
N TYR A 4 -6.54 6.41 -1.44
CA TYR A 4 -6.51 6.87 -0.05
C TYR A 4 -7.84 6.59 0.64
N GLY A 5 -7.83 6.61 1.98
CA GLY A 5 -9.02 6.38 2.80
C GLY A 5 -8.86 5.23 3.80
N ASN A 6 -9.92 5.00 4.57
CA ASN A 6 -9.93 4.00 5.63
C ASN A 6 -10.66 2.74 5.17
N VAL A 7 -10.07 1.58 5.45
CA VAL A 7 -10.66 0.26 5.22
C VAL A 7 -10.72 -0.48 6.55
N GLU A 8 -11.90 -1.01 6.88
CA GLU A 8 -12.12 -1.87 8.04
C GLU A 8 -12.55 -3.26 7.58
N ILE A 9 -11.78 -4.28 7.95
CA ILE A 9 -12.11 -5.69 7.72
C ILE A 9 -12.46 -6.31 9.05
N THR A 10 -13.68 -6.86 9.17
CA THR A 10 -14.16 -7.47 10.41
C THR A 10 -14.33 -8.98 10.25
N ASN A 11 -13.69 -9.74 11.13
CA ASN A 11 -13.99 -11.15 11.29
C ASN A 11 -15.28 -11.31 12.11
N ARG A 12 -16.38 -11.70 11.46
CA ARG A 12 -17.70 -11.84 12.13
C ARG A 12 -17.75 -12.97 13.18
N LYS A 13 -16.85 -13.96 13.10
CA LYS A 13 -16.82 -15.08 14.04
C LYS A 13 -16.08 -14.74 15.33
N THR A 14 -14.91 -14.11 15.22
CA THR A 14 -14.05 -13.82 16.39
C THR A 14 -14.27 -12.41 16.96
N GLY A 15 -14.78 -11.48 16.13
CA GLY A 15 -14.89 -10.06 16.46
C GLY A 15 -13.61 -9.28 16.25
N ASP A 16 -12.54 -9.92 15.75
CA ASP A 16 -11.29 -9.24 15.42
C ASP A 16 -11.49 -8.27 14.25
N LYS A 17 -10.75 -7.16 14.27
CA LYS A 17 -10.80 -6.14 13.23
C LYS A 17 -9.41 -5.83 12.71
N CYS A 18 -9.27 -5.74 11.39
CA CYS A 18 -8.11 -5.16 10.73
C CYS A 18 -8.50 -3.76 10.24
N LEU A 19 -7.78 -2.75 10.71
CA LEU A 19 -7.99 -1.35 10.37
C LEU A 19 -6.82 -0.88 9.53
N LEU A 20 -7.07 -0.52 8.27
CA LEU A 20 -6.08 -0.03 7.31
C LEU A 20 -6.40 1.42 6.95
N ASN A 21 -5.37 2.25 6.87
CA ASN A 21 -5.43 3.62 6.44
C ASN A 21 -4.47 3.80 5.25
N PHE A 22 -5.04 4.07 4.08
CA PHE A 22 -4.32 4.43 2.88
C PHE A 22 -4.08 5.94 2.94
N LYS A 23 -2.84 6.34 3.16
CA LYS A 23 -2.47 7.74 3.37
C LYS A 23 -2.60 8.50 2.05
N PRO A 24 -3.23 9.70 2.06
CA PRO A 24 -3.18 10.58 0.91
C PRO A 24 -1.73 11.08 0.71
N CYS A 25 -1.39 11.39 -0.53
CA CYS A 25 -0.15 12.01 -0.91
C CYS A 25 -0.07 13.40 -0.26
N GLY A 26 0.65 13.49 0.86
CA GLY A 26 0.88 14.78 1.53
C GLY A 26 1.69 15.75 0.67
N LEU A 27 1.82 17.00 1.14
CA LEU A 27 2.47 18.15 0.49
C LEU A 27 3.92 17.94 -0.02
N PHE A 28 4.53 16.79 0.24
CA PHE A 28 5.90 16.45 -0.20
C PHE A 28 6.03 15.00 -0.68
N GLY A 29 4.92 14.32 -0.98
CA GLY A 29 4.93 12.94 -1.49
C GLY A 29 5.48 11.87 -0.54
N LYS A 30 5.84 12.22 0.71
CA LYS A 30 6.42 11.27 1.69
C LYS A 30 5.52 10.08 1.99
N GLU A 31 4.21 10.32 2.01
CA GLU A 31 3.20 9.29 2.28
C GLU A 31 2.62 8.68 1.00
N PHE A 32 3.26 8.90 -0.16
CA PHE A 32 2.75 8.39 -1.43
C PHE A 32 2.66 6.87 -1.44
N HIS A 33 1.45 6.38 -1.71
CA HIS A 33 1.04 4.98 -1.70
C HIS A 33 1.16 4.25 -0.35
N VAL A 34 1.43 4.97 0.73
CA VAL A 34 1.63 4.36 2.05
C VAL A 34 0.31 3.80 2.56
N VAL A 35 0.37 2.57 3.06
CA VAL A 35 -0.70 1.93 3.81
C VAL A 35 -0.20 1.56 5.19
N GLU A 36 -0.93 1.96 6.23
CA GLU A 36 -0.62 1.66 7.62
C GLU A 36 -1.87 1.17 8.34
N GLY A 37 -1.70 0.33 9.35
CA GLY A 37 -2.83 -0.22 10.06
C GLY A 37 -2.45 -1.08 11.24
N TYR A 38 -3.45 -1.72 11.82
CA TYR A 38 -3.28 -2.67 12.90
C TYR A 38 -4.43 -3.67 12.93
N ILE A 39 -4.12 -4.86 13.44
CA ILE A 39 -5.13 -5.85 13.81
C ILE A 39 -5.43 -5.63 15.30
N GLN A 40 -6.70 -5.65 15.67
CA GLN A 40 -7.14 -5.61 17.05
C GLN A 40 -8.12 -6.75 17.35
N ASP A 41 -8.08 -7.24 18.58
CA ASP A 41 -9.06 -8.21 19.04
C ASP A 41 -10.43 -7.57 19.33
N LYS A 42 -11.43 -8.40 19.66
CA LYS A 42 -12.76 -7.94 20.06
C LYS A 42 -12.78 -6.95 21.24
N SER A 43 -11.74 -6.95 22.07
CA SER A 43 -11.56 -6.04 23.21
C SER A 43 -10.87 -4.74 22.81
N LYS A 44 -10.67 -4.50 21.50
CA LYS A 44 -9.94 -3.36 20.93
C LYS A 44 -8.46 -3.31 21.32
N LYS A 45 -7.90 -4.42 21.80
CA LYS A 45 -6.46 -4.52 22.04
C LYS A 45 -5.77 -4.74 20.71
N LYS A 46 -4.86 -3.84 20.36
CA LYS A 46 -4.02 -3.96 19.17
C LYS A 46 -3.04 -5.12 19.35
N LEU A 47 -3.00 -6.02 18.37
CA LEU A 47 -2.21 -7.24 18.37
C LEU A 47 -0.91 -7.07 17.59
N CYS A 48 -0.99 -6.49 16.39
CA CYS A 48 0.15 -6.22 15.53
C CYS A 48 -0.09 -4.98 14.68
N ALA A 49 0.99 -4.38 14.18
CA ALA A 49 0.93 -3.34 13.17
C ALA A 49 1.02 -3.95 11.77
N LEU A 50 0.44 -3.25 10.81
CA LEU A 50 0.55 -3.50 9.38
C LEU A 50 1.10 -2.23 8.73
N TYR A 51 2.05 -2.37 7.81
CA TYR A 51 2.60 -1.22 7.10
C TYR A 51 3.17 -1.63 5.75
N GLY A 52 3.21 -0.69 4.81
CA GLY A 52 3.80 -0.92 3.50
C GLY A 52 3.37 0.12 2.49
N LYS A 53 3.41 -0.26 1.22
CA LYS A 53 2.88 0.51 0.10
C LYS A 53 2.03 -0.39 -0.77
N TRP A 54 0.81 0.05 -1.08
CA TRP A 54 -0.14 -0.77 -1.81
C TRP A 54 0.30 -1.08 -3.25
N THR A 55 1.26 -0.33 -3.79
CA THR A 55 1.90 -0.61 -5.09
C THR A 55 3.13 -1.52 -5.01
N GLU A 56 3.59 -1.91 -3.82
CA GLU A 56 4.85 -2.65 -3.65
C GLU A 56 4.71 -3.89 -2.75
N CYS A 57 4.31 -3.69 -1.48
CA CYS A 57 4.34 -4.74 -0.47
C CYS A 57 3.56 -4.39 0.80
N LEU A 58 3.27 -5.40 1.61
CA LEU A 58 2.67 -5.28 2.93
C LEU A 58 3.43 -6.16 3.93
N TYR A 59 3.78 -5.58 5.08
CA TYR A 59 4.43 -6.25 6.19
C TYR A 59 3.56 -6.19 7.45
N SER A 60 3.81 -7.13 8.37
CA SER A 60 3.37 -7.04 9.75
C SER A 60 4.55 -7.02 10.70
N VAL A 61 4.41 -6.37 11.84
CA VAL A 61 5.41 -6.34 12.90
C VAL A 61 4.73 -6.20 14.26
N ASP A 62 5.43 -6.60 15.32
CA ASP A 62 4.99 -6.37 16.70
C ASP A 62 4.67 -4.88 16.94
N LEU A 63 3.60 -4.63 17.71
CA LEU A 63 3.09 -3.30 17.94
C LEU A 63 4.10 -2.40 18.67
N ALA A 64 4.83 -2.92 19.65
CA ALA A 64 5.80 -2.13 20.42
C ALA A 64 6.98 -1.70 19.54
N ILE A 65 7.45 -2.61 18.66
CA ILE A 65 8.50 -2.31 17.68
C ILE A 65 8.04 -1.20 16.72
N PHE A 66 6.82 -1.31 16.19
CA PHE A 66 6.27 -0.30 15.27
C PHE A 66 6.15 1.08 15.91
N VAL A 67 5.64 1.16 17.14
CA VAL A 67 5.50 2.43 17.88
C VAL A 67 6.88 3.04 18.18
N ALA A 68 7.88 2.22 18.53
CA ALA A 68 9.24 2.71 18.75
C ALA A 68 9.87 3.27 17.46
N TYR A 69 9.61 2.61 16.32
CA TYR A 69 10.04 3.10 15.01
C TYR A 69 9.41 4.45 14.66
N GLN A 70 8.08 4.59 14.77
CA GLN A 70 7.40 5.85 14.46
C GLN A 70 7.88 7.04 15.31
N LYS A 71 8.22 6.82 16.59
CA LYS A 71 8.77 7.89 17.45
C LYS A 71 10.14 8.37 16.96
N LYS A 72 11.01 7.45 16.51
CA LYS A 72 12.32 7.78 15.95
C LYS A 72 12.19 8.55 14.64
N ASP A 73 11.26 8.12 13.79
CA ASP A 73 11.03 8.73 12.48
C ASP A 73 10.52 10.18 12.59
N LYS A 74 9.59 10.44 13.52
CA LYS A 74 9.12 11.80 13.84
C LYS A 74 10.25 12.71 14.31
N LYS A 75 11.08 12.23 15.24
CA LYS A 75 12.23 13.00 15.74
C LYS A 75 13.21 13.37 14.61
N ASN A 76 13.51 12.41 13.74
CA ASN A 76 14.39 12.63 12.59
C ASN A 76 13.80 13.63 11.58
N THR A 77 12.48 13.63 11.40
CA THR A 77 11.80 14.56 10.49
C THR A 77 11.80 15.99 11.03
N GLU A 78 11.58 16.17 12.34
CA GLU A 78 11.65 17.49 13.00
C GLU A 78 13.05 18.10 12.91
N GLU A 79 14.11 17.30 13.12
CA GLU A 79 15.49 17.75 12.97
C GLU A 79 15.82 18.16 11.53
N LYS A 80 15.28 17.47 10.51
CA LYS A 80 15.47 17.81 9.09
C LYS A 80 14.69 19.05 8.64
N ASN A 81 13.47 19.25 9.13
CA ASN A 81 12.65 20.41 8.76
C ASN A 81 13.21 21.75 9.27
N SER A 82 14.13 21.73 10.24
CA SER A 82 14.82 22.95 10.71
C SER A 82 15.81 23.56 9.69
N LYS A 83 16.05 22.91 8.53
CA LYS A 83 17.08 23.32 7.56
C LYS A 83 16.61 23.60 6.12
N GLN A 84 15.31 23.57 5.80
CA GLN A 84 14.84 23.85 4.44
C GLN A 84 13.66 24.83 4.42
N VAL A 85 13.98 26.09 4.15
CA VAL A 85 13.05 27.11 3.66
C VAL A 85 13.57 27.56 2.31
N SER A 86 12.90 27.20 1.21
CA SER A 86 12.83 28.00 -0.01
C SER A 86 11.86 27.39 -1.04
N ALA A 87 11.07 28.29 -1.63
CA ALA A 87 10.04 28.14 -2.67
C ALA A 87 10.56 27.46 -3.98
N SER A 88 9.77 27.02 -4.97
CA SER A 88 8.70 27.75 -5.67
C SER A 88 7.99 26.92 -6.76
N GLU A 89 6.77 27.38 -7.09
CA GLU A 89 6.07 27.47 -8.39
C GLU A 89 5.39 26.24 -9.05
N GLU A 90 4.11 26.50 -9.37
CA GLU A 90 3.08 25.63 -9.93
C GLU A 90 3.24 25.40 -11.44
N SER A 91 3.14 24.12 -11.83
CA SER A 91 2.70 23.68 -13.15
C SER A 91 1.53 22.72 -12.93
N ASP A 92 0.45 22.85 -13.72
CA ASP A 92 -0.80 22.05 -13.61
C ASP A 92 -0.63 20.53 -13.81
N GLU A 93 0.59 20.05 -14.03
CA GLU A 93 0.94 18.63 -14.00
C GLU A 93 1.80 18.38 -12.77
N MET A 94 1.16 17.88 -11.70
CA MET A 94 1.85 17.50 -10.47
C MET A 94 2.89 16.40 -10.79
N PRO A 95 4.20 16.64 -10.60
CA PRO A 95 5.20 15.61 -10.83
C PRO A 95 4.93 14.43 -9.88
N VAL A 96 4.93 13.21 -10.42
CA VAL A 96 4.82 11.99 -9.60
C VAL A 96 5.98 11.99 -8.60
N PRO A 97 5.72 11.99 -7.28
CA PRO A 97 6.80 11.97 -6.31
C PRO A 97 7.66 10.73 -6.49
N GLU A 98 8.99 10.89 -6.48
CA GLU A 98 9.91 9.76 -6.43
C GLU A 98 9.68 9.00 -5.11
N SER A 99 8.94 7.89 -5.20
CA SER A 99 8.53 7.15 -4.02
C SER A 99 9.67 6.22 -3.60
N GLN A 100 10.34 6.54 -2.49
CA GLN A 100 11.39 5.69 -1.92
C GLN A 100 10.78 4.37 -1.43
N SER A 101 11.42 3.24 -1.72
CA SER A 101 10.93 1.92 -1.31
C SER A 101 10.71 1.82 0.20
N VAL A 102 9.79 0.94 0.61
CA VAL A 102 9.44 0.75 2.02
C VAL A 102 10.67 0.30 2.83
N PHE A 103 11.03 1.06 3.86
CA PHE A 103 12.02 0.62 4.84
C PHE A 103 11.47 -0.55 5.66
N VAL A 104 12.18 -1.68 5.67
CA VAL A 104 11.75 -2.87 6.42
C VAL A 104 12.22 -2.75 7.86
N ILE A 105 11.27 -2.61 8.79
CA ILE A 105 11.54 -2.57 10.22
C ILE A 105 12.07 -3.95 10.65
N PRO A 106 13.21 -4.04 11.36
CA PRO A 106 13.73 -5.33 11.84
C PRO A 106 12.69 -6.10 12.67
N GLY A 107 12.56 -7.40 12.42
CA GLY A 107 11.53 -8.25 13.04
C GLY A 107 10.18 -8.27 12.31
N SER A 108 10.08 -7.59 11.16
CA SER A 108 8.87 -7.64 10.34
C SER A 108 8.73 -8.95 9.57
N VAL A 109 7.48 -9.35 9.37
CA VAL A 109 7.05 -10.49 8.57
C VAL A 109 6.47 -9.97 7.26
N LEU A 110 6.97 -10.46 6.12
CA LEU A 110 6.40 -10.16 4.80
C LEU A 110 5.05 -10.87 4.65
N LEU A 111 3.98 -10.13 4.38
CA LEU A 111 2.66 -10.68 4.11
C LEU A 111 2.36 -10.77 2.62
N TRP A 112 2.73 -9.72 1.87
CA TRP A 112 2.44 -9.61 0.44
C TRP A 112 3.48 -8.76 -0.28
N ARG A 113 3.74 -9.09 -1.54
CA ARG A 113 4.55 -8.30 -2.48
C ARG A 113 3.91 -8.34 -3.85
N ILE A 114 3.94 -7.22 -4.57
CA ILE A 114 3.46 -7.14 -5.94
C ILE A 114 4.25 -8.07 -6.88
N ALA A 115 3.57 -8.70 -7.81
CA ALA A 115 4.22 -9.45 -8.88
C ALA A 115 4.93 -8.48 -9.84
N PRO A 116 6.13 -8.82 -10.35
CA PRO A 116 6.79 -8.04 -11.38
C PRO A 116 5.89 -7.91 -12.62
N GLN A 117 5.88 -6.72 -13.23
CA GLN A 117 5.18 -6.53 -14.49
C GLN A 117 5.86 -7.33 -15.61
N PRO A 118 5.10 -7.90 -16.57
CA PRO A 118 5.69 -8.56 -17.72
C PRO A 118 6.43 -7.56 -18.61
N PRO A 119 7.47 -7.97 -19.38
CA PRO A 119 8.30 -7.06 -20.16
C PRO A 119 7.53 -6.20 -21.19
N ASN A 120 6.44 -6.74 -21.73
CA ASN A 120 5.57 -6.08 -22.70
C ASN A 120 4.42 -5.27 -22.05
N SER A 121 4.38 -5.17 -20.72
CA SER A 121 3.32 -4.47 -19.97
C SER A 121 3.06 -3.05 -20.52
N ALA A 122 4.12 -2.25 -20.72
CA ALA A 122 4.02 -0.87 -21.20
C ALA A 122 3.37 -0.74 -22.59
N GLN A 123 3.47 -1.79 -23.42
CA GLN A 123 2.88 -1.85 -24.76
C GLN A 123 1.45 -2.43 -24.72
N MET A 124 1.09 -3.10 -23.63
CA MET A 124 -0.18 -3.81 -23.43
C MET A 124 -0.97 -3.16 -22.28
N TYR A 125 -1.20 -1.85 -22.38
CA TYR A 125 -2.04 -1.08 -21.46
C TYR A 125 -1.60 -1.12 -19.97
N ASN A 126 -0.33 -1.43 -19.70
CA ASN A 126 0.22 -1.68 -18.36
C ASN A 126 -0.44 -2.85 -17.63
N PHE A 127 -0.93 -3.85 -18.38
CA PHE A 127 -1.56 -5.02 -17.79
C PHE A 127 -0.56 -5.87 -17.00
N THR A 128 -1.02 -6.35 -15.84
CA THR A 128 -0.37 -7.45 -15.15
C THR A 128 -0.53 -8.74 -15.95
N SER A 129 0.35 -9.73 -15.72
CA SER A 129 0.18 -11.05 -16.35
C SER A 129 -1.17 -11.68 -16.02
N PHE A 130 -1.73 -11.39 -14.84
CA PHE A 130 -3.08 -11.81 -14.47
C PHE A 130 -4.14 -11.11 -15.34
N ALA A 131 -4.04 -9.79 -15.56
CA ALA A 131 -5.00 -9.06 -16.37
C ALA A 131 -4.97 -9.47 -17.85
N MET A 132 -3.80 -9.85 -18.38
CA MET A 132 -3.66 -10.31 -19.77
C MET A 132 -4.51 -11.54 -20.10
N VAL A 133 -4.75 -12.42 -19.11
CA VAL A 133 -5.51 -13.66 -19.31
C VAL A 133 -6.99 -13.53 -18.97
N LEU A 134 -7.44 -12.40 -18.40
CA LEU A 134 -8.83 -12.23 -17.96
C LEU A 134 -9.85 -12.32 -19.10
N ASN A 135 -9.44 -11.92 -20.31
CA ASN A 135 -10.29 -11.91 -21.49
C ASN A 135 -9.78 -12.89 -22.56
N GLU A 136 -9.00 -13.89 -22.14
CA GLU A 136 -8.63 -15.01 -23.00
C GLU A 136 -9.82 -15.97 -23.08
N VAL A 137 -10.16 -16.38 -24.31
CA VAL A 137 -11.21 -17.36 -24.57
C VAL A 137 -10.65 -18.45 -25.48
N ASP A 138 -10.78 -19.70 -25.05
CA ASP A 138 -10.48 -20.85 -25.87
C ASP A 138 -11.76 -21.52 -26.39
N LYS A 139 -11.60 -22.44 -27.36
CA LYS A 139 -12.73 -23.12 -28.00
C LYS A 139 -13.55 -23.99 -27.04
N GLU A 140 -12.94 -24.47 -25.97
CA GLU A 140 -13.63 -25.30 -24.98
C GLU A 140 -14.49 -24.41 -24.07
N MET A 141 -13.95 -23.25 -23.67
CA MET A 141 -14.66 -22.21 -22.93
C MET A 141 -15.89 -21.72 -23.69
N GLU A 142 -15.80 -21.43 -24.99
CA GLU A 142 -16.95 -20.96 -25.79
C GLU A 142 -18.18 -21.88 -25.71
N SER A 143 -17.95 -23.19 -25.52
CA SER A 143 -19.04 -24.18 -25.42
C SER A 143 -19.72 -24.21 -24.04
N MET A 144 -19.06 -23.68 -23.01
CA MET A 144 -19.52 -23.69 -21.61
C MET A 144 -19.98 -22.33 -21.13
N LEU A 145 -19.42 -21.25 -21.68
CA LEU A 145 -19.71 -19.89 -21.25
C LEU A 145 -21.12 -19.45 -21.69
N PRO A 146 -21.84 -18.69 -20.85
CA PRO A 146 -23.09 -18.07 -21.26
C PRO A 146 -22.84 -17.00 -22.33
N LYS A 147 -23.86 -16.64 -23.11
CA LYS A 147 -23.77 -15.56 -24.12
C LYS A 147 -23.50 -14.15 -23.54
N THR A 148 -23.45 -14.02 -22.23
CA THR A 148 -23.26 -12.78 -21.49
C THR A 148 -21.96 -12.78 -20.67
N ASP A 149 -21.12 -13.80 -20.85
CA ASP A 149 -19.72 -13.72 -20.43
C ASP A 149 -19.02 -12.62 -21.22
#